data_AF-A0A2N9YC68-F1
#
_entry.id   AF-A0A2N9YC68-F1
#
_cell.length_a   1.000
_cell.length_b   1.000
_cell.length_c   1.000
_cell.angle_alpha   90.00
_cell.angle_beta   90.00
_cell.angle_gamma   90.00
#
_symmetry.space_group_name_H-M   'P 1'
#
loop_
_entity.id
_entity.type
_entity.pdbx_description
1 polymer ?
#
loop_
_entity_poly.entity_id
_entity_poly.type
_entity_poly.pdbx_seq_one_letter_code
_entity_poly.pdbx_strand_id
1 'polypeptide(L)'
;MCSIKSLFLGVILASINVTAVAETSIANQYPTYQNGFLVIPRIDTLDKANEYQDVILKLDVEQSQFQLQSLQITETFPRPYVDTVELVMTDSFPIQVFLKVNGFFTDDCGKLGQVSQRLNGNRFEIIILGVTYPQPMDYTCGASIVSFEKVIPLPVYDLVAGIYEYSVSDVLVFKTNGSGSERKDFTGSFELTRDNKL
;
A
#
# COMPACT_ATOMS: atom_id res chain seq x y z
N MET A 1 -58.76 -35.56 32.72
CA MET A 1 -57.82 -36.21 31.78
C MET A 1 -57.26 -35.11 30.89
N CYS A 2 -56.11 -34.52 31.23
CA CYS A 2 -54.75 -34.91 30.78
C CYS A 2 -54.53 -34.48 29.31
N SER A 3 -53.55 -33.70 28.87
CA SER A 3 -52.19 -33.43 29.35
C SER A 3 -51.64 -32.19 28.60
N ILE A 4 -51.00 -31.24 29.28
CA ILE A 4 -50.15 -30.22 28.64
C ILE A 4 -48.77 -30.87 28.46
N LYS A 5 -48.41 -31.23 27.23
CA LYS A 5 -47.03 -31.60 26.88
C LYS A 5 -46.25 -30.32 26.58
N SER A 6 -45.39 -29.94 27.52
CA SER A 6 -44.33 -28.94 27.29
C SER A 6 -43.38 -29.48 26.23
N LEU A 7 -43.28 -28.78 25.09
CA LEU A 7 -42.35 -29.07 24.00
C LEU A 7 -41.06 -28.27 24.27
N PHE A 8 -40.06 -28.91 24.86
CA PHE A 8 -38.73 -28.31 24.97
C PHE A 8 -38.05 -28.35 23.59
N LEU A 9 -37.97 -27.19 22.94
CA LEU A 9 -37.19 -26.99 21.72
C LEU A 9 -35.75 -26.72 22.14
N GLY A 10 -34.93 -27.78 22.14
CA GLY A 10 -33.49 -27.68 22.41
C GLY A 10 -32.79 -26.97 21.25
N VAL A 11 -32.36 -25.73 21.48
CA VAL A 11 -31.48 -24.99 20.57
C VAL A 11 -30.07 -25.54 20.73
N ILE A 12 -29.62 -26.36 19.78
CA ILE A 12 -28.23 -26.79 19.69
C ILE A 12 -27.43 -25.61 19.11
N LEU A 13 -26.76 -24.86 19.99
CA LEU A 13 -25.72 -23.91 19.62
C LEU A 13 -24.51 -24.69 19.11
N ALA A 14 -24.43 -24.91 17.80
CA ALA A 14 -23.19 -25.33 17.16
C ALA A 14 -22.23 -24.13 17.19
N SER A 15 -21.26 -24.16 18.10
CA SER A 15 -20.15 -23.22 18.13
C SER A 15 -19.29 -23.43 16.88
N ILE A 16 -19.52 -22.60 15.87
CA ILE A 16 -18.60 -22.48 14.74
C ILE A 16 -17.34 -21.83 15.32
N ASN A 17 -16.30 -22.64 15.56
CA ASN A 17 -14.95 -22.15 15.80
C ASN A 17 -14.46 -21.55 14.47
N VAL A 18 -14.76 -20.28 14.24
CA VAL A 18 -14.12 -19.50 13.19
C VAL A 18 -12.67 -19.33 13.61
N THR A 19 -11.80 -20.20 13.12
CA THR A 19 -10.36 -19.98 13.19
C THR A 19 -10.07 -18.91 12.16
N ALA A 20 -9.99 -17.65 12.62
CA ALA A 20 -9.53 -16.56 11.78
C ALA A 20 -8.06 -16.85 11.42
N VAL A 21 -7.85 -17.38 10.22
CA VAL A 21 -6.52 -17.40 9.61
C VAL A 21 -6.26 -15.97 9.15
N ALA A 22 -5.55 -15.20 9.97
CA ALA A 22 -4.98 -13.95 9.51
C ALA A 22 -3.90 -14.29 8.48
N GLU A 23 -4.22 -14.15 7.20
CA GLU A 23 -3.20 -14.13 6.15
C GLU A 23 -2.30 -12.92 6.41
N THR A 24 -1.14 -13.15 7.02
CA THR A 24 -0.11 -12.13 7.21
C THR A 24 0.68 -11.95 5.93
N SER A 25 0.02 -11.55 4.84
CA SER A 25 0.70 -11.00 3.67
C SER A 25 0.90 -9.49 3.83
N ILE A 26 1.47 -9.09 4.97
CA ILE A 26 2.17 -7.80 5.00
C ILE A 26 3.49 -8.08 4.30
N ALA A 27 3.61 -7.68 3.03
CA ALA A 27 4.93 -7.53 2.41
C ALA A 27 5.76 -6.69 3.40
N ASN A 28 6.73 -7.32 4.06
CA ASN A 28 7.42 -6.72 5.20
C ASN A 28 8.09 -5.44 4.71
N GLN A 29 7.74 -4.29 5.28
CA GLN A 29 8.28 -3.00 4.83
C GLN A 29 9.71 -2.76 5.33
N TYR A 30 10.24 -3.64 6.18
CA TYR A 30 11.56 -3.54 6.77
C TYR A 30 12.54 -4.52 6.15
N PRO A 31 13.83 -4.14 5.99
CA PRO A 31 14.88 -5.08 5.64
C PRO A 31 14.99 -6.22 6.65
N THR A 32 15.24 -7.43 6.17
CA THR A 32 15.44 -8.61 7.04
C THR A 32 16.75 -9.31 6.69
N TYR A 33 17.45 -9.81 7.71
CA TYR A 33 18.65 -10.61 7.52
C TYR A 33 18.51 -11.95 8.23
N GLN A 34 18.44 -13.04 7.47
CA GLN A 34 18.29 -14.40 8.00
C GLN A 34 19.03 -15.40 7.11
N ASN A 35 19.68 -16.39 7.73
CA ASN A 35 20.36 -17.49 7.04
C ASN A 35 21.36 -17.05 5.96
N GLY A 36 22.04 -15.91 6.15
CA GLY A 36 23.00 -15.38 5.19
C GLY A 36 22.40 -14.55 4.06
N PHE A 37 21.08 -14.31 4.07
CA PHE A 37 20.38 -13.50 3.07
C PHE A 37 19.86 -12.20 3.69
N LEU A 38 20.20 -11.07 3.08
CA LEU A 38 19.62 -9.77 3.32
C LEU A 38 18.54 -9.51 2.27
N VAL A 39 17.29 -9.39 2.71
CA VAL A 39 16.15 -9.00 1.88
C VAL A 39 15.85 -7.53 2.14
N ILE A 40 15.93 -6.70 1.10
CA ILE A 40 15.58 -5.28 1.14
C ILE A 40 14.32 -5.09 0.30
N PRO A 41 13.16 -4.78 0.93
CA PRO A 41 11.89 -4.67 0.23
C PRO A 41 11.89 -3.61 -0.87
N ARG A 42 12.63 -2.51 -0.66
CA ARG A 42 12.68 -1.37 -1.56
C ARG A 42 14.02 -0.65 -1.48
N ILE A 43 14.56 -0.27 -2.63
CA ILE A 43 15.70 0.63 -2.74
C ILE A 43 15.28 1.83 -3.59
N ASP A 44 15.43 3.03 -3.03
CA ASP A 44 15.26 4.29 -3.75
C ASP A 44 16.60 4.81 -4.25
N THR A 45 16.60 5.39 -5.44
CA THR A 45 17.69 6.24 -5.93
C THR A 45 17.31 7.71 -5.79
N LEU A 46 18.26 8.62 -6.01
CA LEU A 46 17.96 10.06 -6.03
C LEU A 46 16.88 10.37 -7.09
N ASP A 47 17.05 9.81 -8.28
CA ASP A 47 16.23 10.12 -9.45
C ASP A 47 14.90 9.35 -9.49
N LYS A 48 14.88 8.14 -8.92
CA LYS A 48 13.73 7.24 -8.95
C LYS A 48 13.52 6.54 -7.62
N ALA A 49 12.41 6.87 -6.98
CA ALA A 49 11.89 6.05 -5.90
C ALA A 49 11.23 4.78 -6.46
N ASN A 50 11.32 3.69 -5.71
CA ASN A 50 10.54 2.45 -5.92
C ASN A 50 10.82 1.67 -7.22
N GLU A 51 11.92 1.95 -7.91
CA GLU A 51 12.34 1.23 -9.13
C GLU A 51 12.85 -0.18 -8.82
N TYR A 52 13.44 -0.35 -7.64
CA TYR A 52 14.07 -1.58 -7.18
C TYR A 52 13.34 -2.13 -5.97
N GLN A 53 12.78 -3.33 -6.10
CA GLN A 53 12.04 -4.02 -5.05
C GLN A 53 12.56 -5.44 -4.84
N ASP A 54 12.23 -5.99 -3.67
CA ASP A 54 12.53 -7.37 -3.27
C ASP A 54 13.98 -7.78 -3.58
N VAL A 55 14.93 -6.92 -3.19
CA VAL A 55 16.36 -7.13 -3.44
C VAL A 55 16.87 -8.19 -2.48
N ILE A 56 17.43 -9.27 -3.02
CA ILE A 56 18.01 -10.34 -2.23
C ILE A 56 19.53 -10.29 -2.43
N LEU A 57 20.24 -10.08 -1.33
CA LEU A 57 21.69 -10.11 -1.25
C LEU A 57 22.11 -11.30 -0.39
N LYS A 58 23.14 -12.05 -0.81
CA LYS A 58 23.73 -13.12 -0.01
C LYS A 58 25.07 -12.67 0.54
N LEU A 59 25.30 -12.85 1.83
CA LEU A 59 26.60 -12.59 2.43
C LEU A 59 27.57 -13.71 2.05
N ASP A 60 28.62 -13.35 1.32
CA ASP A 60 29.85 -14.12 1.21
C ASP A 60 30.72 -13.81 2.44
N VAL A 61 30.76 -14.77 3.38
CA VAL A 61 31.48 -14.63 4.64
C VAL A 61 32.99 -14.66 4.48
N GLU A 62 33.51 -15.33 3.45
CA GLU A 62 34.95 -15.42 3.20
C GLU A 62 35.48 -14.09 2.67
N GLN A 63 34.71 -13.45 1.78
CA GLN A 63 35.07 -12.18 1.17
C GLN A 63 34.53 -10.97 1.94
N SER A 64 33.70 -11.19 2.97
CA SER A 64 32.99 -10.13 3.72
C SER A 64 32.22 -9.18 2.79
N GLN A 65 31.53 -9.75 1.79
CA GLN A 65 30.83 -8.99 0.75
C GLN A 65 29.41 -9.51 0.54
N PHE A 66 28.47 -8.61 0.28
CA PHE A 66 27.16 -9.00 -0.21
C PHE A 66 27.19 -9.18 -1.73
N GLN A 67 26.74 -10.34 -2.19
CA GLN A 67 26.55 -10.64 -3.60
C GLN A 67 25.06 -10.52 -3.96
N LEU A 68 24.75 -9.81 -5.03
CA LEU A 68 23.39 -9.71 -5.55
C LEU A 68 22.92 -11.08 -6.03
N GLN A 69 21.81 -11.56 -5.47
CA GLN A 69 21.17 -12.81 -5.89
C GLN A 69 20.02 -12.52 -6.83
N SER A 70 19.13 -11.60 -6.45
CA SER A 70 17.98 -11.21 -7.26
C SER A 70 17.56 -9.79 -6.97
N LEU A 71 16.87 -9.21 -7.94
CA LEU A 71 16.32 -7.86 -7.91
C LEU A 71 15.04 -7.88 -8.75
N GLN A 72 13.95 -7.35 -8.22
CA GLN A 72 12.79 -7.00 -9.05
C GLN A 72 12.92 -5.56 -9.48
N ILE A 73 12.89 -5.34 -10.79
CA ILE A 73 12.76 -4.00 -11.37
C ILE A 73 11.28 -3.80 -11.64
N THR A 74 10.69 -2.80 -11.01
CA THR A 74 9.25 -2.59 -11.11
C THR A 74 8.90 -2.02 -12.47
N GLU A 75 8.26 -2.84 -13.31
CA GLU A 75 7.42 -2.30 -14.38
C GLU A 75 6.04 -2.01 -13.79
N THR A 76 5.68 -0.73 -13.74
CA THR A 76 4.39 -0.21 -13.27
C THR A 76 3.22 -0.72 -14.14
N PHE A 77 2.80 -1.97 -13.95
CA PHE A 77 1.60 -2.53 -14.58
C PHE A 77 0.97 -3.61 -13.69
N PRO A 78 -0.37 -3.62 -13.54
CA PRO A 78 -1.32 -2.61 -14.01
C PRO A 78 -1.21 -1.30 -13.20
N ARG A 79 -1.41 -0.14 -13.83
CA ARG A 79 -1.48 1.14 -13.09
C ARG A 79 -2.90 1.35 -12.55
N PRO A 80 -3.07 1.72 -11.28
CA PRO A 80 -4.38 2.06 -10.75
C PRO A 80 -4.89 3.36 -11.37
N TYR A 81 -6.19 3.41 -11.61
CA TYR A 81 -6.89 4.67 -11.83
C TYR A 81 -7.18 5.30 -10.47
N VAL A 82 -6.95 6.60 -10.33
CA VAL A 82 -7.26 7.36 -9.11
C VAL A 82 -8.30 8.42 -9.40
N ASP A 83 -9.38 8.40 -8.62
CA ASP A 83 -10.46 9.36 -8.72
C ASP A 83 -10.17 10.59 -7.84
N THR A 84 -9.77 10.35 -6.59
CA THR A 84 -9.58 11.40 -5.58
C THR A 84 -8.40 11.12 -4.67
N VAL A 85 -7.71 12.20 -4.28
CA VAL A 85 -6.74 12.20 -3.17
C VAL A 85 -7.17 13.29 -2.19
N GLU A 86 -7.55 12.89 -0.99
CA GLU A 86 -8.01 13.77 0.08
C GLU A 86 -6.96 13.83 1.20
N LEU A 87 -6.63 15.05 1.65
CA LEU A 87 -5.80 15.27 2.82
C LEU A 87 -6.67 15.22 4.09
N VAL A 88 -6.26 14.42 5.06
CA VAL A 88 -6.92 14.32 6.38
C VAL A 88 -5.90 14.61 7.46
N MET A 89 -6.22 15.53 8.37
CA MET A 89 -5.36 15.92 9.49
C MET A 89 -6.12 15.77 10.81
N THR A 90 -5.41 15.38 11.88
CA THR A 90 -5.99 15.36 13.23
C THR A 90 -5.90 16.72 13.90
N ASP A 91 -6.93 17.07 14.68
CA ASP A 91 -6.91 18.28 15.51
C ASP A 91 -6.17 18.08 16.85
N SER A 92 -5.88 16.82 17.21
CA SER A 92 -5.11 16.48 18.40
C SER A 92 -3.60 16.54 18.13
N PHE A 93 -2.84 16.80 19.20
CA PHE A 93 -1.39 16.86 19.14
C PHE A 93 -0.75 15.61 19.78
N PRO A 94 0.33 15.04 19.19
CA PRO A 94 0.94 15.43 17.91
C PRO A 94 0.01 15.23 16.71
N ILE A 95 0.12 16.12 15.72
CA ILE A 95 -0.69 16.10 14.50
C ILE A 95 -0.33 14.85 13.70
N GLN A 96 -1.35 14.15 13.23
CA GLN A 96 -1.24 13.08 12.25
C GLN A 96 -1.80 13.58 10.92
N VAL A 97 -1.14 13.19 9.83
CA VAL A 97 -1.52 13.57 8.47
C VAL A 97 -1.66 12.31 7.64
N PHE A 98 -2.77 12.19 6.92
CA PHE A 98 -3.08 11.06 6.07
C PHE A 98 -3.49 11.55 4.68
N LEU A 99 -3.15 10.77 3.66
CA LEU A 99 -3.76 10.87 2.34
C LEU A 99 -4.76 9.73 2.18
N LYS A 100 -6.03 10.06 1.92
CA LYS A 100 -7.07 9.11 1.55
C LYS A 100 -7.20 9.08 0.02
N VAL A 101 -6.85 7.95 -0.58
CA VAL A 101 -6.86 7.76 -2.03
C VAL A 101 -7.99 6.80 -2.40
N ASN A 102 -8.89 7.26 -3.27
CA ASN A 102 -9.93 6.41 -3.86
C ASN A 102 -9.63 6.22 -5.35
N GLY A 103 -9.88 5.01 -5.84
CA GLY A 103 -9.64 4.68 -7.23
C GLY A 103 -10.15 3.29 -7.58
N PHE A 104 -9.71 2.77 -8.73
CA PHE A 104 -10.09 1.45 -9.21
C PHE A 104 -9.07 0.84 -10.18
N PHE A 105 -9.19 -0.46 -10.42
CA PHE A 105 -8.60 -1.18 -11.53
C PHE A 105 -9.68 -1.49 -12.58
N THR A 106 -9.29 -1.52 -13.85
CA THR A 106 -10.19 -1.85 -14.97
C THR A 106 -10.32 -3.35 -15.25
N ASP A 107 -9.59 -4.16 -14.48
CA ASP A 107 -9.64 -5.61 -14.51
C ASP A 107 -9.70 -6.17 -13.08
N ASP A 108 -10.09 -7.44 -12.96
CA ASP A 108 -10.22 -8.15 -11.69
C ASP A 108 -8.91 -8.76 -11.15
N CYS A 109 -7.81 -8.60 -11.88
CA CYS A 109 -6.49 -9.08 -11.50
C CYS A 109 -5.67 -8.04 -10.74
N GLY A 110 -5.91 -6.76 -11.03
CA GLY A 110 -5.21 -5.63 -10.49
C GLY A 110 -5.48 -5.46 -9.00
N LYS A 111 -4.39 -5.31 -8.24
CA LYS A 111 -4.42 -4.99 -6.82
C LYS A 111 -3.39 -3.91 -6.52
N LEU A 112 -3.58 -3.19 -5.42
CA LEU A 112 -2.54 -2.28 -4.94
C LEU A 112 -1.32 -3.08 -4.50
N GLY A 113 -0.17 -2.70 -5.03
CA GLY A 113 1.14 -3.17 -4.59
C GLY A 113 1.65 -2.38 -3.40
N GLN A 114 2.98 -2.36 -3.24
CA GLN A 114 3.64 -1.53 -2.26
C GLN A 114 3.37 -0.04 -2.56
N VAL A 115 2.94 0.69 -1.53
CA VAL A 115 2.92 2.16 -1.55
C VAL A 115 4.26 2.64 -1.03
N SER A 116 4.87 3.50 -1.83
CA SER A 116 6.21 3.98 -1.58
C SER A 116 6.18 5.46 -1.27
N GLN A 117 6.77 5.82 -0.14
CA GLN A 117 6.82 7.18 0.36
C GLN A 117 8.26 7.59 0.68
N ARG A 118 8.62 8.84 0.41
CA ARG A 118 9.83 9.48 0.93
C ARG A 118 9.57 10.97 1.15
N LEU A 119 10.33 11.58 2.06
CA LEU A 119 10.36 13.04 2.24
C LEU A 119 11.62 13.58 1.53
N ASN A 120 11.43 14.41 0.51
CA ASN A 120 12.49 15.07 -0.24
C ASN A 120 12.38 16.58 -0.02
N GLY A 121 13.29 17.15 0.78
CA GLY A 121 13.14 18.52 1.26
C GLY A 121 11.88 18.66 2.13
N ASN A 122 10.91 19.46 1.67
CA ASN A 122 9.61 19.64 2.30
C ASN A 122 8.45 18.95 1.54
N ARG A 123 8.76 18.10 0.55
CA ARG A 123 7.75 17.39 -0.25
C ARG A 123 7.73 15.90 0.07
N PHE A 124 6.57 15.39 0.44
CA PHE A 124 6.28 13.97 0.45
C PHE A 124 6.05 13.49 -0.99
N GLU A 125 6.88 12.56 -1.44
CA GLU A 125 6.73 11.88 -2.73
C GLU A 125 6.11 10.51 -2.47
N ILE A 126 4.91 10.28 -3.01
CA ILE A 126 4.13 9.05 -2.86
C ILE A 126 3.97 8.41 -4.23
N ILE A 127 4.33 7.13 -4.33
CA ILE A 127 4.17 6.29 -5.52
C ILE A 127 3.20 5.18 -5.18
N ILE A 128 2.11 5.07 -5.96
CA ILE A 128 1.13 3.99 -5.83
C ILE A 128 1.31 3.04 -7.00
N LEU A 129 1.72 1.81 -6.68
CA LEU A 129 1.83 0.76 -7.67
C LEU A 129 0.59 -0.12 -7.68
N GLY A 130 0.26 -0.62 -8.86
CA GLY A 130 -0.55 -1.81 -8.97
C GLY A 130 0.34 -3.03 -9.26
N VAL A 131 -0.13 -4.18 -8.82
CA VAL A 131 0.44 -5.49 -9.09
C VAL A 131 -0.66 -6.40 -9.58
N THR A 132 -0.31 -7.36 -10.44
CA THR A 132 -1.16 -8.50 -10.72
C THR A 132 -0.87 -9.56 -9.67
N TYR A 133 -1.90 -10.14 -9.07
CA TYR A 133 -1.71 -11.29 -8.18
C TYR A 133 -1.00 -12.41 -8.96
N PRO A 134 -0.08 -13.20 -8.36
CA PRO A 134 0.46 -14.37 -9.03
C PRO A 134 -0.68 -15.34 -9.29
N GLN A 135 -1.11 -15.42 -10.54
CA GLN A 135 -2.18 -16.31 -10.93
C GLN A 135 -1.59 -17.61 -11.48
N PRO A 136 -2.28 -18.75 -11.31
CA PRO A 136 -1.95 -19.95 -12.06
C PRO A 136 -1.93 -19.60 -13.55
N MET A 137 -1.07 -20.26 -14.34
CA MET A 137 -0.79 -19.90 -15.74
C MET A 137 -2.03 -19.84 -16.66
N ASP A 138 -3.18 -20.34 -16.20
CA ASP A 138 -4.44 -20.42 -16.97
C ASP A 138 -5.52 -19.41 -16.53
N TYR A 139 -5.23 -18.46 -15.62
CA TYR A 139 -6.21 -17.43 -15.27
C TYR A 139 -6.18 -16.28 -16.30
N THR A 140 -7.35 -15.87 -16.75
CA THR A 140 -7.53 -14.71 -17.63
C THR A 140 -8.25 -13.62 -16.86
N CYS A 141 -7.70 -12.41 -16.89
CA CYS A 141 -8.29 -11.26 -16.21
C CYS A 141 -9.63 -10.87 -16.86
N GLY A 142 -10.68 -10.81 -16.06
CA GLY A 142 -11.99 -10.31 -16.45
C GLY A 142 -12.00 -8.79 -16.53
N ALA A 143 -12.76 -8.24 -17.48
CA ALA A 143 -12.97 -6.80 -17.64
C ALA A 143 -14.00 -6.28 -16.62
N SER A 144 -13.65 -6.33 -15.34
CA SER A 144 -14.48 -5.86 -14.22
C SER A 144 -13.80 -4.70 -13.50
N ILE A 145 -14.57 -3.66 -13.14
CA ILE A 145 -14.05 -2.55 -12.33
C ILE A 145 -13.92 -3.03 -10.88
N VAL A 146 -12.72 -2.89 -10.31
CA VAL A 146 -12.44 -3.20 -8.90
C VAL A 146 -12.00 -1.93 -8.18
N SER A 147 -12.89 -1.37 -7.37
CA SER A 147 -12.58 -0.18 -6.57
C SER A 147 -11.66 -0.47 -5.39
N PHE A 148 -10.87 0.52 -5.01
CA PHE A 148 -10.06 0.49 -3.81
C PHE A 148 -10.15 1.82 -3.04
N GLU A 149 -9.93 1.72 -1.73
CA GLU A 149 -9.69 2.85 -0.84
C GLU A 149 -8.36 2.57 -0.12
N LYS A 150 -7.45 3.56 -0.11
CA LYS A 150 -6.16 3.46 0.57
C LYS A 150 -5.90 4.69 1.43
N VAL A 151 -5.69 4.46 2.73
CA VAL A 151 -5.23 5.48 3.66
C VAL A 151 -3.72 5.36 3.82
N ILE A 152 -3.00 6.45 3.55
CA ILE A 152 -1.53 6.52 3.56
C ILE A 152 -1.11 7.51 4.67
N PRO A 153 -0.51 7.05 5.78
CA PRO A 153 -0.01 7.93 6.82
C PRO A 153 1.29 8.62 6.36
N LEU A 154 1.34 9.95 6.47
CA LEU A 154 2.55 10.71 6.24
C LEU A 154 3.36 10.80 7.56
N PRO A 155 4.66 10.45 7.57
CA PRO A 155 5.48 10.44 8.77
C PRO A 155 5.88 11.88 9.13
N VAL A 156 4.96 12.58 9.80
CA VAL A 156 5.11 14.00 10.16
C VAL A 156 5.60 14.25 11.58
N TYR A 157 5.81 13.19 12.36
CA TYR A 157 6.37 13.32 13.72
C TYR A 157 7.80 13.85 13.65
N ASP A 158 8.17 14.71 14.61
CA ASP A 158 9.48 15.36 14.71
C ASP A 158 9.81 16.35 13.57
N LEU A 159 8.83 16.66 12.72
CA LEU A 159 8.98 17.73 11.73
C LEU A 159 8.80 19.11 12.38
N VAL A 160 9.59 20.07 11.91
CA VAL A 160 9.49 21.47 12.33
C VAL A 160 8.24 22.14 11.76
N ALA A 161 7.84 23.26 12.36
CA ALA A 161 6.78 24.09 11.80
C ALA A 161 7.10 24.52 10.35
N GLY A 162 6.10 24.49 9.46
CA GLY A 162 6.27 24.86 8.06
C GLY A 162 5.21 24.32 7.13
N ILE A 163 5.33 24.70 5.85
CA ILE A 163 4.48 24.22 4.76
C ILE A 163 5.15 23.02 4.10
N TYR A 164 4.42 21.91 4.09
CA TYR A 164 4.81 20.67 3.44
C TYR A 164 3.94 20.43 2.22
N GLU A 165 4.54 19.88 1.19
CA GLU A 165 3.85 19.49 -0.04
C GLU A 165 3.72 17.98 -0.11
N TYR A 166 2.78 17.50 -0.92
CA TYR A 166 2.72 16.10 -1.29
C TYR A 166 2.46 15.94 -2.80
N SER A 167 2.96 14.84 -3.37
CA SER A 167 2.62 14.38 -4.71
C SER A 167 2.34 12.88 -4.71
N VAL A 168 1.21 12.47 -5.28
CA VAL A 168 0.87 11.08 -5.56
C VAL A 168 1.03 10.85 -7.05
N SER A 169 2.00 10.02 -7.43
CA SER A 169 2.40 9.78 -8.82
C SER A 169 2.21 8.32 -9.24
N ASP A 170 2.48 8.04 -10.51
CA ASP A 170 2.36 6.72 -11.17
C ASP A 170 0.94 6.17 -11.37
N VAL A 171 -0.05 7.04 -11.22
CA VAL A 171 -1.47 6.72 -11.36
C VAL A 171 -2.05 7.21 -12.69
N LEU A 172 -3.19 6.65 -13.09
CA LEU A 172 -3.94 7.06 -14.27
C LEU A 172 -5.22 7.80 -13.90
N VAL A 173 -5.68 8.66 -14.81
CA VAL A 173 -7.02 9.25 -14.81
C VAL A 173 -7.66 9.11 -16.18
N PHE A 174 -8.99 9.12 -16.23
CA PHE A 174 -9.71 9.26 -17.49
C PHE A 174 -9.58 10.68 -18.03
N LYS A 175 -9.35 10.79 -19.34
CA LYS A 175 -9.33 12.09 -20.01
C LYS A 175 -10.73 12.70 -20.01
N THR A 176 -10.85 13.94 -19.59
CA THR A 176 -12.14 14.66 -19.53
C THR A 176 -12.72 14.99 -20.91
N ASN A 177 -11.89 15.04 -21.97
CA ASN A 177 -12.28 15.48 -23.31
C ASN A 177 -11.90 14.49 -24.44
N GLY A 178 -11.79 13.19 -24.16
CA GLY A 178 -11.48 12.19 -25.20
C GLY A 178 -11.53 10.75 -24.71
N SER A 179 -11.30 9.80 -25.62
CA SER A 179 -11.16 8.38 -25.28
C SER A 179 -9.74 8.09 -24.78
N GLY A 180 -9.64 7.44 -23.61
CA GLY A 180 -8.39 6.92 -23.08
C GLY A 180 -8.02 7.47 -21.71
N SER A 181 -6.85 7.07 -21.23
CA SER A 181 -6.28 7.47 -19.95
C SER A 181 -5.03 8.31 -20.13
N GLU A 182 -4.68 9.07 -19.10
CA GLU A 182 -3.41 9.78 -19.00
C GLU A 182 -2.81 9.62 -17.62
N ARG A 183 -1.48 9.74 -17.55
CA ARG A 183 -0.78 9.85 -16.27
C ARG A 183 -1.06 11.21 -15.68
N LYS A 184 -1.39 11.25 -14.40
CA LYS A 184 -1.61 12.48 -13.67
C LYS A 184 -1.06 12.33 -12.27
N ASP A 185 -0.37 13.35 -11.82
CA ASP A 185 0.07 13.46 -10.44
C ASP A 185 -0.97 14.28 -9.65
N PHE A 186 -1.29 13.81 -8.46
CA PHE A 186 -2.15 14.54 -7.51
C PHE A 186 -1.25 15.25 -6.52
N THR A 187 -1.32 16.57 -6.48
CA THR A 187 -0.46 17.40 -5.62
C THR A 187 -1.28 18.23 -4.65
N GLY A 188 -0.72 18.53 -3.49
CA GLY A 188 -1.30 19.46 -2.53
C GLY A 188 -0.30 19.87 -1.47
N SER A 189 -0.77 20.59 -0.45
CA SER A 189 0.07 21.06 0.65
C SER A 189 -0.70 21.07 1.97
N PHE A 190 0.04 21.03 3.07
CA PHE A 190 -0.47 21.21 4.43
C PHE A 190 0.52 21.99 5.27
N GLU A 191 0.03 22.61 6.36
CA GLU A 191 0.84 23.42 7.25
C GLU A 191 0.92 22.76 8.64
N LEU A 192 2.14 22.62 9.16
CA LEU A 192 2.39 22.39 10.57
C LEU A 192 2.62 23.74 11.24
N THR A 193 1.65 24.20 12.03
CA THR A 193 1.70 25.53 12.69
C THR A 193 2.67 25.60 13.87
N ARG A 194 3.19 24.44 14.32
CA ARG A 194 4.24 24.29 15.33
C ARG A 194 5.02 23.00 15.09
N ASP A 195 6.21 22.89 15.68
CA ASP A 195 6.99 21.65 15.71
C ASP A 195 6.13 20.47 16.19
N ASN A 196 6.13 19.38 15.43
CA ASN A 196 5.26 18.24 15.67
C ASN A 196 5.93 17.16 16.53
N LYS A 197 6.30 17.54 17.75
CA LYS A 197 6.99 16.70 18.75
C LYS A 197 6.36 16.88 20.13
N LEU A 198 6.37 15.83 20.96
CA LEU A 198 5.81 15.86 22.32
C LEU A 198 6.51 16.85 23.26
#